data_AF-A0A2S1H365-F1
#
_entry.id   AF-A0A2S1H365-F1
#
_cell.length_a   1.000
_cell.length_b   1.000
_cell.length_c   1.000
_cell.angle_alpha   90.00
_cell.angle_beta   90.00
_cell.angle_gamma   90.00
#
_symmetry.space_group_name_H-M   'P 1'
#
loop_
_entity.id
_entity.type
_entity.pdbx_description
1 polymer ?
#
loop_
_entity_poly.entity_id
_entity_poly.type
_entity_poly.pdbx_seq_one_letter_code
_entity_poly.pdbx_strand_id
1 'polypeptide(L)' 'MAKKVKEYTIAPERVEEALLIQNRMIIELFVQVLHEQLVIERPTLHERIENLIELSDHDRELKDTLHGLTKKL' A
#
# COMPACT_ATOMS: atom_id res chain seq x y z
N MET A 1 11.73 21.12 -9.78
CA MET A 1 10.68 20.45 -10.58
C MET A 1 9.66 19.90 -9.61
N ALA A 2 8.41 20.38 -9.63
CA ALA A 2 7.38 19.90 -8.71
C ALA A 2 7.00 18.45 -9.08
N LYS A 3 7.13 17.52 -8.13
CA LYS A 3 6.75 16.11 -8.30
C LYS A 3 5.23 16.09 -8.51
N LYS A 4 4.76 15.69 -9.70
CA LYS A 4 3.32 15.53 -9.99
C LYS A 4 2.78 14.51 -8.98
N VAL A 5 1.92 14.96 -8.06
CA VAL A 5 1.27 14.07 -7.10
C VAL A 5 0.25 13.25 -7.91
N LYS A 6 0.45 11.93 -8.00
CA LYS A 6 -0.60 11.04 -8.51
C LYS A 6 -1.82 11.19 -7.60
N GLU A 7 -2.94 11.63 -8.18
CA GLU A 7 -4.25 11.62 -7.54
C GLU A 7 -4.80 10.19 -7.60
N TYR A 8 -5.33 9.73 -6.48
CA TYR A 8 -5.88 8.39 -6.32
C TYR A 8 -7.31 8.52 -5.81
N THR A 9 -8.23 7.76 -6.39
CA THR A 9 -9.66 7.79 -6.04
C THR A 9 -10.01 6.52 -5.27
N ILE A 10 -10.79 6.66 -4.20
CA ILE A 10 -11.34 5.52 -3.44
C ILE A 10 -12.68 5.16 -4.07
N ALA A 11 -12.81 3.93 -4.58
CA ALA A 11 -14.09 3.37 -5.01
C ALA A 11 -14.84 2.77 -3.79
N PRO A 12 -15.98 3.34 -3.35
CA PRO A 12 -16.67 2.92 -2.12
C PRO A 12 -17.01 1.43 -2.06
N GLU A 13 -17.39 0.86 -3.20
CA GLU A 13 -17.76 -0.54 -3.40
C GLU A 13 -16.58 -1.51 -3.27
N ARG A 14 -15.33 -1.02 -3.41
CA ARG A 14 -14.11 -1.84 -3.30
C ARG A 14 -13.44 -1.72 -1.93
N VAL A 15 -13.97 -0.90 -1.01
CA VAL A 15 -13.29 -0.56 0.25
C VAL A 15 -13.04 -1.79 1.13
N GLU A 16 -14.02 -2.68 1.28
CA GLU A 16 -13.85 -3.88 2.12
C GLU A 16 -12.79 -4.84 1.57
N GLU A 17 -12.80 -5.08 0.26
CA GLU A 17 -11.80 -5.89 -0.43
C GLU A 17 -10.40 -5.25 -0.34
N ALA A 18 -10.33 -3.94 -0.56
CA ALA A 18 -9.09 -3.18 -0.45
C ALA A 18 -8.51 -3.22 0.96
N LEU A 19 -9.33 -3.08 2.01
CA LEU A 19 -8.89 -3.19 3.40
C LEU A 19 -8.36 -4.58 3.72
N LEU A 20 -9.01 -5.64 3.23
CA LEU A 20 -8.57 -7.01 3.44
C LEU A 20 -7.20 -7.27 2.80
N ILE A 21 -7.01 -6.79 1.56
CA ILE A 21 -5.74 -6.91 0.84
C ILE A 21 -4.66 -6.05 1.50
N GLN A 22 -4.98 -4.81 1.87
CA GLN A 22 -4.04 -3.91 2.57
C GLN A 22 -3.52 -4.55 3.86
N ASN A 23 -4.42 -5.13 4.66
CA ASN A 23 -4.03 -5.80 5.89
C ASN A 23 -3.07 -6.97 5.64
N ARG A 24 -3.27 -7.74 4.57
CA ARG A 24 -2.35 -8.83 4.18
C ARG A 24 -0.97 -8.28 3.78
N MET A 25 -0.93 -7.25 2.95
CA MET A 25 0.34 -6.62 2.54
C MET A 25 1.12 -6.04 3.73
N ILE A 26 0.42 -5.42 4.69
CA ILE A 26 1.04 -4.90 5.91
C ILE A 26 1.61 -6.05 6.76
N ILE A 27 0.87 -7.15 6.90
CA ILE A 27 1.34 -8.33 7.63
C ILE A 27 2.58 -8.93 6.95
N GLU A 28 2.57 -9.09 5.63
CA GLU A 28 3.74 -9.58 4.88
C GLU A 28 4.97 -8.68 5.09
N LEU A 29 4.77 -7.36 5.08
CA LEU A 29 5.85 -6.41 5.33
C LEU A 29 6.37 -6.50 6.77
N PHE A 30 5.50 -6.65 7.77
CA PHE A 30 5.93 -6.89 9.14
C PHE A 30 6.68 -8.20 9.30
N VAL A 31 6.25 -9.28 8.63
CA VAL A 31 6.96 -10.57 8.63
C VAL A 31 8.37 -10.40 8.04
N GLN A 32 8.51 -9.68 6.92
CA GLN A 32 9.82 -9.40 6.32
C GLN A 32 10.72 -8.59 7.27
N VAL A 33 10.19 -7.52 7.86
CA VAL A 33 10.95 -6.65 8.77
C VAL A 33 11.37 -7.39 10.05
N LEU A 34 10.46 -8.17 10.64
CA LEU A 34 10.76 -8.98 11.83
C LEU A 34 11.75 -10.09 11.53
N HIS A 35 11.68 -10.72 10.36
CA HIS A 35 12.65 -11.71 9.91
C HIS A 35 14.06 -11.12 9.78
N GLU A 36 14.16 -9.88 9.31
CA GLU A 36 15.44 -9.16 9.15
C GLU A 36 15.91 -8.45 10.45
N GLN A 37 15.12 -8.49 11.54
CA GLN A 37 15.36 -7.77 12.81
C GLN A 37 15.58 -6.25 12.64
N LEU A 38 14.93 -5.63 11.65
CA LEU A 38 15.14 -4.21 11.33
C LEU A 38 14.10 -3.31 11.99
N VAL A 39 14.52 -2.09 12.35
CA VAL A 39 13.60 -0.97 12.60
C VAL A 39 13.33 -0.31 11.25
N ILE A 40 12.08 -0.36 10.76
CA ILE A 40 11.70 0.27 9.50
C ILE A 40 11.18 1.69 9.74
N GLU A 41 11.75 2.66 9.04
CA GLU A 41 11.25 4.04 9.07
C GLU A 41 9.94 4.15 8.28
N ARG A 42 8.99 4.96 8.76
CA ARG A 42 7.66 5.14 8.11
C ARG A 42 7.73 5.48 6.61
N PRO A 43 8.63 6.35 6.12
CA PRO A 43 8.76 6.60 4.68
C PRO A 43 9.17 5.35 3.89
N THR A 44 10.09 4.56 4.45
CA THR A 44 10.54 3.28 3.86
C THR A 44 9.41 2.26 3.86
N LEU A 45 8.59 2.22 4.92
CA LEU A 45 7.39 1.40 4.99
C LEU A 45 6.40 1.75 3.87
N HIS A 46 6.11 3.04 3.70
CA HIS A 46 5.18 3.52 2.65
C HIS A 46 5.68 3.14 1.25
N GLU A 47 6.96 3.39 0.95
CA GLU A 47 7.54 3.04 -0.34
C GLU A 47 7.47 1.54 -0.63
N ARG A 48 7.72 0.70 0.37
CA ARG A 48 7.61 -0.76 0.22
C ARG A 48 6.18 -1.21 -0.02
N ILE A 49 5.20 -0.64 0.70
CA ILE A 49 3.77 -0.94 0.47
C ILE A 49 3.36 -0.49 -0.94
N GLU A 50 3.76 0.71 -1.38
CA GLU A 50 3.48 1.19 -2.73
C GLU A 50 4.04 0.24 -3.81
N ASN A 51 5.27 -0.26 -3.61
CA ASN A 51 5.88 -1.24 -4.52
C ASN A 51 5.11 -2.57 -4.55
N LEU A 52 4.64 -3.07 -3.39
CA LEU A 52 3.83 -4.29 -3.33
C LEU A 52 2.49 -4.11 -4.08
N ILE A 53 1.84 -2.95 -3.93
CA ILE A 53 0.62 -2.62 -4.67
C ILE A 53 0.88 -2.65 -6.18
N GLU A 54 1.95 -2.02 -6.65
CA GLU A 54 2.26 -1.98 -8.08
C GLU A 54 2.54 -3.39 -8.66
N LEU A 55 3.23 -4.24 -7.90
CA LEU A 55 3.57 -5.61 -8.29
C LEU A 55 2.40 -6.61 -8.18
N SER A 56 1.36 -6.29 -7.41
CA SER A 56 0.19 -7.17 -7.24
C SER A 56 -0.60 -7.37 -8.54
N ASP A 57 -1.24 -8.53 -8.71
CA ASP A 57 -2.12 -8.81 -9.87
C ASP A 57 -3.57 -8.39 -9.56
N HIS A 58 -3.73 -7.09 -9.33
CA HIS A 58 -5.02 -6.47 -9.06
C HIS A 58 -5.41 -5.49 -10.16
N ASP A 59 -6.72 -5.31 -10.35
CA ASP A 59 -7.24 -4.31 -11.27
C ASP A 59 -6.82 -2.89 -10.85
N ARG A 60 -6.88 -1.96 -11.81
CA ARG A 60 -6.40 -0.60 -11.62
C ARG A 60 -7.16 0.17 -10.52
N GLU A 61 -8.47 -0.03 -10.42
CA GLU A 61 -9.31 0.71 -9.47
C GLU A 61 -9.05 0.26 -8.03
N LEU A 62 -8.84 -1.05 -7.84
CA LEU A 62 -8.39 -1.62 -6.57
C LEU A 62 -7.00 -1.13 -6.18
N LYS A 63 -6.04 -1.10 -7.12
CA LYS A 63 -4.69 -0.54 -6.88
C LYS A 63 -4.74 0.95 -6.50
N ASP A 64 -5.54 1.76 -7.17
CA ASP A 64 -5.71 3.18 -6.85
C ASP A 64 -6.34 3.35 -5.44
N THR A 65 -7.30 2.51 -5.08
CA THR A 65 -7.89 2.50 -3.73
C THR A 65 -6.86 2.13 -2.66
N LEU A 66 -6.02 1.12 -2.91
CA LEU A 66 -4.94 0.70 -2.00
C LEU A 66 -3.89 1.82 -1.79
N HIS A 67 -3.53 2.55 -2.84
CA HIS A 67 -2.65 3.72 -2.75
C HIS A 67 -3.27 4.83 -1.90
N GLY A 68 -4.56 5.11 -2.10
CA GLY A 68 -5.30 6.09 -1.32
C GLY A 68 -5.34 5.75 0.18
N LEU A 69 -5.54 4.48 0.53
CA LEU A 69 -5.53 4.01 1.91
C LEU A 69 -4.12 4.05 2.52
N THR A 70 -3.08 3.72 1.75
CA THR A 70 -1.68 3.74 2.21
C THR A 70 -1.20 5.16 2.54
N LYS A 71 -1.69 6.18 1.82
CA LYS A 71 -1.41 7.58 2.17
C LYS A 71 -2.06 8.07 3.46
N LYS A 72 -3.11 7.39 3.95
CA LYS A 72 -3.81 7.74 5.20
C LYS A 72 -3.14 7.13 6.44
N LEU A 73 -2.29 6.12 6.25
CA LEU A 73 -1.48 5.50 7.30
C LEU A 73 -0.40 6.45 7.79
#